data_AF-A0A8X6I6J2-F1
#
_entry.id   AF-A0A8X6I6J2-F1
#
_cell.length_a   1.000
_cell.length_b   1.000
_cell.length_c   1.000
_cell.angle_alpha   90.00
_cell.angle_beta   90.00
_cell.angle_gamma   90.00
#
_symmetry.space_group_name_H-M   'P 1'
#
loop_
_entity.id
_entity.type
_entity.pdbx_description
1 polymer ?
#
loop_
_entity_poly.entity_id
_entity_poly.type
_entity_poly.pdbx_seq_one_letter_code
_entity_poly.pdbx_strand_id
1 'polypeptide(L)'
;MTELKDKHTGIYIKNMVEKVLEKYNFYIQQIYSITTDNGANMISFVNLLGSEIEDEVIEMENENFETRDHFEDGVFFDHNFSFNKLIGIRCAAHTLQLAIKDYKKRRFQ
;
A
#
# COMPACT_ATOMS: atom_id res chain seq x y z
N MET A 1 -12.61 12.65 6.47
CA MET A 1 -11.25 13.21 6.63
C MET A 1 -10.89 13.12 8.11
N THR A 2 -9.75 12.53 8.45
CA THR A 2 -9.26 12.38 9.83
C THR A 2 -8.00 13.22 9.97
N GLU A 3 -7.99 14.12 10.95
CA GLU A 3 -6.81 14.92 11.25
C GLU A 3 -5.77 14.07 12.01
N LEU A 4 -4.52 14.13 11.56
CA LEU A 4 -3.40 13.42 12.15
C LEU A 4 -2.67 14.33 13.14
N LYS A 5 -2.33 13.80 14.32
CA LYS A 5 -1.78 14.59 15.44
C LYS A 5 -0.37 14.21 15.88
N ASP A 6 0.20 13.17 15.26
CA ASP A 6 1.53 12.66 15.57
C ASP A 6 2.41 12.64 14.31
N LYS A 7 3.66 12.19 14.42
CA LYS A 7 4.56 12.00 13.28
C LYS A 7 3.93 11.01 12.30
N HIS A 8 3.81 11.43 11.04
CA HIS A 8 3.23 10.64 9.96
C HIS A 8 4.19 9.53 9.46
N THR A 9 4.67 8.68 10.36
CA THR A 9 5.43 7.47 10.03
C THR A 9 4.52 6.45 9.33
N GLY A 10 5.10 5.50 8.59
CA GLY A 10 4.33 4.45 7.93
C GLY A 10 3.43 3.68 8.90
N ILE A 11 3.98 3.27 10.04
CA ILE A 11 3.22 2.56 11.09
C ILE A 11 2.07 3.42 11.67
N TYR A 12 2.29 4.71 11.88
CA TYR A 12 1.24 5.57 12.41
C TYR A 12 0.10 5.75 11.40
N ILE A 13 0.44 5.96 10.12
CA ILE A 13 -0.56 6.07 9.05
C ILE A 13 -1.35 4.77 8.93
N LYS A 14 -0.68 3.62 8.95
CA LYS A 14 -1.30 2.28 8.95
C LYS A 14 -2.37 2.17 10.05
N ASN A 15 -1.98 2.41 11.31
CA ASN A 15 -2.88 2.32 12.46
C ASN A 15 -4.06 3.30 12.37
N MET A 16 -3.86 4.46 11.73
CA MET A 16 -4.93 5.43 11.53
C MET A 16 -5.90 5.01 10.42
N VAL A 17 -5.42 4.35 9.38
CA VAL A 17 -6.26 3.74 8.34
C VAL A 17 -7.12 2.62 8.95
N GLU A 18 -6.54 1.72 9.73
CA GLU A 18 -7.26 0.63 10.42
C GLU A 18 -8.40 1.17 11.29
N LYS A 19 -8.11 2.16 12.14
CA LYS A 19 -9.14 2.84 12.96
C LYS A 19 -10.27 3.45 12.14
N VAL A 20 -9.96 3.96 10.95
CA VAL A 20 -10.98 4.51 10.04
C VAL A 20 -11.81 3.37 9.45
N LEU A 21 -11.20 2.27 9.03
CA LEU A 21 -11.90 1.10 8.51
C LEU A 21 -12.83 0.48 9.57
N GLU A 22 -12.33 0.26 10.79
CA GLU A 22 -13.09 -0.22 11.95
C GLU A 22 -14.32 0.64 12.22
N LYS A 23 -14.17 1.97 12.19
CA LYS A 23 -15.28 2.92 12.39
C LYS A 23 -16.42 2.70 11.40
N TYR A 24 -16.14 2.22 10.19
CA TYR A 24 -17.14 1.94 9.16
C TYR A 24 -17.43 0.45 9.00
N ASN A 25 -16.91 -0.41 9.89
CA ASN A 25 -17.08 -1.86 9.86
C ASN A 25 -16.61 -2.48 8.54
N PHE A 26 -15.49 -1.99 8.02
CA PHE A 26 -14.77 -2.58 6.89
C PHE A 26 -13.49 -3.26 7.38
N TYR A 27 -13.14 -4.36 6.72
CA TYR A 27 -11.88 -5.06 6.92
C TYR A 27 -10.93 -4.80 5.75
N ILE A 28 -9.62 -4.86 5.99
CA ILE A 28 -8.61 -4.52 4.98
C ILE A 28 -8.68 -5.45 3.76
N GLN A 29 -9.08 -6.71 3.95
CA GLN A 29 -9.27 -7.73 2.90
C GLN A 29 -10.40 -7.36 1.94
N GLN A 30 -11.29 -6.43 2.32
CA GLN A 30 -12.35 -5.90 1.45
C GLN A 30 -11.85 -4.71 0.59
N ILE A 31 -10.63 -4.24 0.82
CA ILE A 31 -10.02 -3.15 0.05
C ILE A 31 -9.28 -3.74 -1.14
N TYR A 32 -9.75 -3.41 -2.34
CA TYR A 32 -9.14 -3.87 -3.59
C TYR A 32 -7.80 -3.17 -3.89
N SER A 33 -7.73 -1.85 -3.68
CA SER A 33 -6.51 -1.08 -3.93
C SER A 33 -6.44 0.19 -3.10
N ILE A 34 -5.22 0.68 -2.88
CA ILE A 34 -4.91 1.94 -2.23
C ILE A 34 -4.12 2.80 -3.20
N THR A 35 -4.60 4.02 -3.47
CA THR A 35 -3.86 5.00 -4.25
C THR A 35 -3.20 6.03 -3.34
N THR A 36 -1.88 6.18 -3.41
CA THR A 36 -1.11 7.14 -2.59
C THR A 36 -0.17 7.98 -3.42
N ASP A 37 0.31 9.11 -2.88
CA ASP A 37 1.47 9.78 -3.46
C ASP A 37 2.76 8.94 -3.27
N ASN A 38 3.90 9.48 -3.74
CA ASN A 38 5.20 8.80 -3.68
C ASN A 38 5.95 9.07 -2.36
N GLY A 39 5.28 9.59 -1.33
CA GLY A 39 5.89 9.82 -0.03
C GLY A 39 6.38 8.52 0.59
N ALA A 40 7.61 8.53 1.14
CA ALA A 40 8.23 7.32 1.69
C ALA A 40 7.38 6.64 2.77
N ASN A 41 6.76 7.42 3.66
CA ASN A 41 5.87 6.89 4.68
C ASN A 41 4.53 6.40 4.09
N MET A 42 4.08 7.01 2.98
CA MET A 42 2.88 6.55 2.27
C MET A 42 3.12 5.17 1.63
N ILE A 43 4.25 5.01 0.97
CA ILE A 43 4.67 3.71 0.41
C ILE A 43 4.86 2.68 1.52
N SER A 44 5.51 3.07 2.63
CA SER A 44 5.77 2.18 3.76
C SER A 44 4.50 1.63 4.40
N PHE A 45 3.45 2.43 4.62
CA PHE A 45 2.22 1.89 5.24
C PHE A 45 1.48 0.94 4.30
N VAL A 46 1.47 1.23 3.00
CA VAL A 46 0.84 0.34 2.01
C VAL A 46 1.55 -1.02 1.99
N ASN A 47 2.89 -1.01 2.07
CA ASN A 47 3.67 -2.24 2.17
C ASN A 47 3.36 -3.01 3.46
N LEU A 48 3.27 -2.33 4.61
CA LEU A 48 2.93 -2.96 5.89
C LEU A 48 1.53 -3.60 5.88
N LEU A 49 0.54 -2.95 5.26
CA LEU A 49 -0.80 -3.51 5.12
C LEU A 49 -0.80 -4.73 4.19
N GLY A 50 -0.04 -4.68 3.09
CA GLY A 50 0.04 -5.79 2.15
C GLY A 50 0.70 -7.03 2.76
N SER A 51 1.78 -6.86 3.53
CA SER A 51 2.47 -7.99 4.17
C SER A 51 1.60 -8.70 5.20
N GLU A 52 0.79 -7.98 5.97
CA GLU A 52 -0.09 -8.60 6.97
C GLU A 52 -1.20 -9.44 6.33
N ILE A 53 -1.72 -9.01 5.18
CA ILE A 53 -2.70 -9.79 4.41
C ILE A 53 -2.05 -11.05 3.85
N GLU A 54 -0.81 -10.96 3.37
CA GLU A 54 -0.06 -12.14 2.89
C GLU A 54 0.19 -13.13 4.04
N ASP A 55 0.60 -12.65 5.22
CA ASP A 55 0.80 -13.50 6.40
C ASP A 55 -0.49 -14.20 6.83
N GLU A 56 -1.63 -13.50 6.88
CA GLU A 56 -2.94 -14.10 7.21
C GLU A 56 -3.38 -15.16 6.19
N VAL A 57 -3.16 -14.93 4.89
CA VAL A 57 -3.49 -15.91 3.84
C VAL A 57 -2.59 -17.14 3.97
N ILE A 58 -1.29 -16.96 4.25
CA ILE A 58 -0.35 -18.07 4.47
C ILE A 58 -0.76 -18.89 5.70
N GLU A 59 -1.17 -18.25 6.79
CA GLU A 59 -1.66 -18.95 7.98
C GLU A 59 -2.91 -19.80 7.67
N MET A 60 -3.85 -19.27 6.89
CA MET A 60 -5.04 -20.01 6.44
C MET A 60 -4.71 -21.16 5.47
N GLU A 61 -3.74 -20.97 4.58
CA GLU A 61 -3.30 -21.99 3.61
C GLU A 61 -2.44 -23.08 4.25
N ASN A 62 -1.70 -22.79 5.33
CA ASN A 62 -0.95 -23.83 6.04
C ASN A 62 -1.84 -24.85 6.78
N GLU A 63 -3.13 -24.55 6.96
CA GLU A 63 -4.15 -25.54 7.39
C GLU A 63 -4.67 -26.41 6.22
N ASN A 64 -4.38 -26.06 4.97
CA ASN A 64 -4.75 -26.79 3.74
C ASN A 64 -3.58 -26.80 2.72
N PHE A 65 -2.75 -27.83 2.82
CA PHE A 65 -1.53 -28.07 2.05
C PHE A 65 -1.58 -27.75 0.52
N GLU A 66 -0.46 -27.12 0.08
CA GLU A 66 0.13 -26.95 -1.26
C GLU A 66 -0.40 -25.86 -2.22
N THR A 67 0.33 -24.74 -2.31
CA THR A 67 1.33 -24.47 -3.37
C THR A 67 2.13 -23.20 -3.06
N ARG A 68 3.47 -23.27 -3.16
CA ARG A 68 4.38 -22.15 -2.90
C ARG A 68 4.80 -21.50 -4.22
N ASP A 69 4.49 -20.21 -4.37
CA ASP A 69 5.32 -19.28 -5.14
C ASP A 69 5.81 -18.19 -4.18
N HIS A 70 7.11 -18.16 -3.93
CA HIS A 70 7.77 -17.11 -3.16
C HIS A 70 7.69 -15.79 -3.94
N PHE A 71 6.81 -14.87 -3.53
CA PHE A 71 6.77 -13.51 -4.08
C PHE A 71 7.66 -12.58 -3.26
N GLU A 72 8.86 -12.33 -3.78
CA GLU A 72 9.69 -11.21 -3.34
C GLU A 72 9.20 -9.89 -3.99
N ASP A 73 9.06 -8.89 -3.12
CA ASP A 73 9.15 -7.45 -3.39
C ASP A 73 7.92 -6.70 -3.95
N GLY A 74 7.17 -6.07 -3.02
CA GLY A 74 6.50 -4.80 -3.26
C GLY A 74 5.01 -4.86 -3.62
N VAL A 75 4.20 -4.13 -2.85
CA VAL A 75 2.74 -3.94 -3.03
C VAL A 75 2.41 -3.07 -4.26
N PHE A 76 3.41 -2.64 -5.02
CA PHE A 76 3.25 -1.76 -6.19
C PHE A 76 3.49 -2.53 -7.49
N PHE A 77 2.39 -2.92 -8.15
CA PHE A 77 2.37 -3.55 -9.48
C PHE A 77 3.51 -4.55 -9.71
N ASP A 78 3.38 -5.73 -9.12
CA ASP A 78 3.92 -6.92 -9.74
C ASP A 78 2.98 -7.35 -10.87
N HIS A 79 3.54 -7.77 -12.01
CA HIS A 79 2.80 -8.17 -13.20
C HIS A 79 1.97 -9.47 -12.99
N ASN A 80 2.08 -10.12 -11.84
CA ASN A 80 1.27 -11.26 -11.43
C ASN A 80 0.14 -10.82 -10.48
N PHE A 81 -1.00 -10.46 -11.08
CA PHE A 81 -2.21 -10.06 -10.38
C PHE A 81 -2.88 -11.27 -9.71
N SER A 82 -2.77 -11.41 -8.39
CA SER A 82 -3.60 -12.33 -7.59
C SER A 82 -4.72 -11.55 -6.92
N PHE A 83 -5.96 -12.04 -7.01
CA PHE A 83 -7.16 -11.39 -6.45
C PHE A 83 -7.15 -11.27 -4.91
N ASN A 84 -6.20 -11.92 -4.23
CA ASN A 84 -6.06 -11.90 -2.78
C ASN A 84 -5.00 -10.90 -2.28
N LYS A 85 -4.36 -10.14 -3.17
CA LYS A 85 -3.30 -9.18 -2.80
C LYS A 85 -3.86 -7.76 -2.82
N LEU A 86 -3.68 -7.03 -1.71
CA LEU A 86 -3.92 -5.58 -1.67
C LEU A 86 -2.99 -4.89 -2.67
N ILE A 87 -3.52 -4.00 -3.50
CA ILE A 87 -2.71 -3.33 -4.55
C ILE A 87 -2.45 -1.88 -4.19
N GLY A 88 -1.16 -1.53 -4.09
CA GLY A 88 -0.67 -0.17 -3.99
C GLY A 88 -0.51 0.46 -5.37
N ILE A 89 -1.16 1.62 -5.58
CA ILE A 89 -1.10 2.36 -6.85
C ILE A 89 -0.53 3.75 -6.58
N ARG A 90 0.48 4.15 -7.37
CA ARG A 90 1.01 5.52 -7.32
C ARG A 90 0.01 6.50 -7.92
N CYS A 91 -0.19 7.63 -7.25
CA CYS A 91 -1.08 8.68 -7.69
C CYS A 91 -0.59 9.31 -9.00
N ALA A 92 -1.42 9.26 -10.03
CA ALA A 92 -1.11 9.81 -11.35
C ALA A 92 -0.86 11.33 -11.29
N ALA A 93 -1.66 12.08 -10.54
CA ALA A 93 -1.51 13.52 -10.40
C ALA A 93 -0.15 13.90 -9.77
N HIS A 94 0.24 13.19 -8.70
CA HIS A 94 1.54 13.40 -8.06
C HIS A 94 2.69 13.01 -8.98
N THR A 95 2.56 11.87 -9.68
CA THR A 95 3.58 11.40 -10.63
C THR A 95 3.78 12.40 -11.77
N LEU A 96 2.70 12.97 -12.33
CA LEU A 96 2.78 14.02 -13.34
C LEU A 96 3.43 15.29 -12.80
N GLN A 97 3.08 15.70 -11.57
CA GLN A 97 3.73 16.84 -10.89
C GLN A 97 5.24 16.64 -10.77
N LEU A 98 5.70 15.45 -10.38
CA LEU A 98 7.12 15.11 -10.28
C LEU A 98 7.80 15.15 -11.66
N ALA A 99 7.17 14.58 -12.69
CA ALA A 99 7.71 14.60 -14.05
C ALA A 99 7.93 16.03 -14.57
N ILE A 100 6.95 16.93 -14.35
CA ILE A 100 7.07 18.35 -14.71
C ILE A 100 8.20 19.02 -13.91
N LYS A 101 8.31 18.74 -12.61
CA LYS A 101 9.36 19.29 -11.74
C LYS A 101 10.75 18.87 -12.22
N ASP A 102 10.91 17.61 -12.59
CA ASP A 102 12.18 17.07 -13.08
C ASP A 102 12.56 17.62 -14.45
N TYR A 103 11.61 17.75 -15.36
CA TYR A 103 11.82 18.43 -16.64
C TYR A 103 12.35 19.85 -16.44
N LYS A 104 11.71 20.63 -15.55
CA LYS A 104 12.12 22.00 -15.24
C LYS A 104 13.53 22.07 -14.65
N LYS A 105 13.88 21.17 -13.72
CA LYS A 105 15.23 21.10 -13.15
C LYS A 105 16.28 20.83 -14.22
N ARG A 106 16.05 19.85 -15.10
CA ARG A 106 17.02 19.47 -16.14
C ARG A 106 17.20 20.52 -17.25
N ARG A 107 16.21 21.38 -17.47
CA ARG A 107 16.20 22.36 -18.57
C ARG A 107 16.72 23.74 -18.18
N PHE A 108 16.66 24.10 -16.89
CA PHE A 108 16.91 25.46 -16.40
C PHE A 108 17.89 25.54 -15.21
N GLN A 109 18.52 24.43 -14.81
CA GLN A 109 19.69 24.39 -13.92
C GLN A 109 20.86 23.79 -14.71
#